data_AF-W0RHW5-F1
#
_entry.id   AF-W0RHW5-F1
#
_cell.length_a   1.000
_cell.length_b   1.000
_cell.length_c   1.000
_cell.angle_alpha   90.00
_cell.angle_beta   90.00
_cell.angle_gamma   90.00
#
_symmetry.space_group_name_H-M   'P 1'
#
loop_
_entity.id
_entity.type
_entity.pdbx_description
1 polymer ?
#
loop_
_entity_poly.entity_id
_entity_poly.type
_entity_poly.pdbx_seq_one_letter_code
_entity_poly.pdbx_strand_id
1 'polypeptide(L)'
;MRRVLASGVLALLAACEFGERSVAPGEERPVVHAVLNPTRIAQSVLVERTLTGRVSVFTDSAASAVDPIVSGGGVPISGARVTVVGPDGTTATAIETRVSRNGAAPAGTGVYRFVNTAPDAGRGEERPPGFGLANEIVLVPGRRYRLRVETPDGRVTTGETLVPGSTLPPDDFRALEFNRDTDTLRLRWDALPGARTYTLRIDTPYGAFFMFSDSTSVSLTGELRNLFADRLPRVFQAGFTQNVWVAAVDTNYFDYYRSANNPFTGSGIINRLDGGIGFFGSYVPVMARALFVRASNHDPVDGRYVSASPAGEEILRVWLDARGNGVAEATAAYRLPGGDQYGCLGTLQGDELHLRTLDPQDYRRVLRTIDGVVRNDTIFARVAGLVSTNDPGTRVFVKRAAPDTSSTLR
;
A
#
# COMPACT_ATOMS: atom_id res chain seq x y z
N MET A 1 -9.67 27.69 -75.23
CA MET A 1 -10.43 27.29 -74.03
C MET A 1 -9.45 26.84 -72.95
N ARG A 2 -9.55 27.51 -71.78
CA ARG A 2 -9.07 27.19 -70.41
C ARG A 2 -7.67 26.61 -70.18
N ARG A 3 -6.78 27.51 -69.72
CA ARG A 3 -5.64 27.24 -68.83
C ARG A 3 -6.15 26.82 -67.44
N VAL A 4 -5.59 25.76 -66.86
CA VAL A 4 -5.81 25.39 -65.45
C VAL A 4 -4.53 25.69 -64.69
N LEU A 5 -4.58 26.71 -63.84
CA LEU A 5 -3.58 26.97 -62.80
C LEU A 5 -3.79 25.93 -61.68
N ALA A 6 -2.77 25.13 -61.39
CA ALA A 6 -2.68 24.37 -60.16
C ALA A 6 -1.95 25.22 -59.11
N SER A 7 -2.70 25.92 -58.27
CA SER A 7 -2.18 26.61 -57.09
C SER A 7 -1.95 25.58 -55.97
N GLY A 8 -0.69 25.20 -55.76
CA GLY A 8 -0.28 24.43 -54.59
C GLY A 8 -0.34 25.30 -53.34
N VAL A 9 -1.30 25.03 -52.45
CA VAL A 9 -1.36 25.62 -51.11
C VAL A 9 -0.38 24.86 -50.22
N LEU A 10 0.77 25.47 -49.94
CA LEU A 10 1.72 25.02 -48.93
C LEU A 10 1.16 25.37 -47.54
N ALA A 11 0.52 24.41 -46.88
CA ALA A 11 0.12 24.56 -45.48
C ALA A 11 1.38 24.42 -44.60
N LEU A 12 1.99 25.55 -44.23
CA LEU A 12 3.02 25.61 -43.20
C LEU A 12 2.38 25.23 -41.85
N LEU A 13 2.65 24.02 -41.40
CA LEU A 13 2.40 23.57 -40.03
C LEU A 13 3.28 24.41 -39.10
N ALA A 14 2.75 25.54 -38.61
CA ALA A 14 3.28 26.20 -37.44
C ALA A 14 2.99 25.31 -36.23
N ALA A 15 3.91 24.39 -35.94
CA ALA A 15 3.95 23.73 -34.65
C ALA A 15 4.20 24.83 -33.60
N CYS A 16 3.23 25.09 -32.73
CA CYS A 16 3.50 25.81 -31.49
C CYS A 16 4.49 24.97 -30.69
N GLU A 17 5.78 25.31 -30.76
CA GLU A 17 6.72 24.93 -29.71
C GLU A 17 6.19 25.56 -28.42
N PHE A 18 5.70 24.72 -27.51
CA PHE A 18 5.48 25.13 -26.14
C PHE A 18 6.82 25.64 -25.62
N GLY A 19 6.92 26.96 -25.40
CA GLY A 19 8.14 27.58 -24.90
C GLY A 19 8.55 26.92 -23.59
N GLU A 20 9.61 26.11 -23.64
CA GLU A 20 10.18 25.47 -22.46
C GLU A 20 10.88 26.55 -21.65
N ARG A 21 10.25 26.96 -20.54
CA ARG A 21 10.82 27.97 -19.65
C ARG A 21 11.54 27.25 -18.51
N SER A 22 12.87 27.25 -18.56
CA SER A 22 13.69 26.76 -17.45
C SER A 22 13.39 27.60 -16.20
N VAL A 23 12.75 26.99 -15.22
CA VAL A 23 12.58 27.57 -13.88
C VAL A 23 13.90 27.40 -13.13
N ALA A 24 14.34 28.42 -12.39
CA ALA A 24 15.53 28.28 -11.56
C ALA A 24 15.32 27.13 -10.55
N PRO A 25 16.33 26.27 -10.31
CA PRO A 25 16.23 25.22 -9.32
C PRO A 25 15.84 25.81 -7.96
N GLY A 26 14.87 25.19 -7.28
CA GLY A 26 14.50 25.57 -5.92
C GLY A 26 15.69 25.40 -4.95
N GLU A 27 15.64 26.11 -3.83
CA GLU A 27 16.62 25.93 -2.74
C GLU A 27 16.50 24.51 -2.16
N GLU A 28 17.62 23.81 -2.02
CA GLU A 28 17.63 22.49 -1.40
C GLU A 28 17.29 22.59 0.09
N ARG A 29 16.30 21.83 0.56
CA ARG A 29 15.90 21.76 1.98
C ARG A 29 15.85 20.31 2.47
N PRO A 30 16.06 20.06 3.78
CA PRO A 30 15.77 18.77 4.36
C PRO A 30 14.27 18.49 4.30
N VAL A 31 13.93 17.28 3.90
CA VAL A 31 12.58 16.72 3.95
C VAL A 31 12.58 15.65 5.04
N VAL A 32 11.62 15.74 5.95
CA VAL A 32 11.49 14.83 7.09
C VAL A 32 10.11 14.18 7.07
N HIS A 33 10.06 12.85 7.05
CA HIS A 33 8.83 12.08 7.22
C HIS A 33 8.95 11.21 8.46
N ALA A 34 8.12 11.50 9.47
CA ALA A 34 8.12 10.75 10.72
C ALA A 34 6.68 10.57 11.23
N VAL A 35 6.35 9.33 11.60
CA VAL A 35 5.06 8.98 12.19
C VAL A 35 5.30 8.19 13.46
N LEU A 36 4.83 8.71 14.60
CA LEU A 36 4.81 7.97 15.84
C LEU A 36 3.62 7.01 15.86
N ASN A 37 3.90 5.72 16.06
CA ASN A 37 2.88 4.71 16.29
C ASN A 37 3.17 3.97 17.61
N PRO A 38 2.40 4.21 18.68
CA PRO A 38 2.66 3.64 20.00
C PRO A 38 2.50 2.11 20.05
N THR A 39 1.89 1.48 19.04
CA THR A 39 1.71 0.01 19.01
C THR A 39 2.84 -0.72 18.27
N ARG A 40 3.83 -0.01 17.71
CA ARG A 40 4.97 -0.60 17.01
C ARG A 40 6.23 -0.50 17.85
N ILE A 41 7.07 -1.54 17.85
CA ILE A 41 8.34 -1.52 18.59
C ILE A 41 9.37 -0.63 17.89
N ALA A 42 9.44 -0.67 16.55
CA ALA A 42 10.38 0.10 15.77
C ALA A 42 9.69 1.33 15.17
N GLN A 43 10.24 2.50 15.42
CA GLN A 43 9.83 3.76 14.81
C GLN A 43 10.84 4.15 13.74
N SER A 44 10.39 4.86 12.70
CA SER A 44 11.25 5.33 11.62
C SER A 44 11.05 6.81 11.35
N VAL A 45 12.16 7.50 11.08
CA VAL A 45 12.24 8.87 10.59
C VAL A 45 13.01 8.82 9.28
N LEU A 46 12.37 9.24 8.19
CA LEU A 46 13.00 9.36 6.88
C LEU A 46 13.53 10.78 6.74
N VAL A 47 14.80 10.93 6.35
CA VAL A 47 15.43 12.21 6.10
C VAL A 47 16.03 12.21 4.70
N GLU A 48 15.55 13.11 3.86
CA GLU A 48 15.93 13.21 2.44
C GLU A 48 16.04 14.67 1.99
N ARG A 49 16.50 14.90 0.75
CA ARG A 49 16.60 16.24 0.14
C ARG A 49 15.39 16.50 -0.73
N THR A 50 14.97 17.77 -0.81
CA THR A 50 14.00 18.21 -1.82
C THR A 50 14.51 17.92 -3.23
N LEU A 51 13.64 17.38 -4.07
CA LEU A 51 13.93 17.20 -5.50
C LEU A 51 13.83 18.55 -6.21
N THR A 52 14.96 19.14 -6.58
CA THR A 52 15.05 20.47 -7.24
C THR A 52 14.99 20.38 -8.77
N GLY A 53 14.37 19.32 -9.30
CA GLY A 53 14.36 19.03 -10.75
C GLY A 53 15.67 18.42 -11.28
N ARG A 54 16.63 18.09 -10.41
CA ARG A 54 17.95 17.52 -10.77
C ARG A 54 17.98 15.98 -10.79
N VAL A 55 16.87 15.32 -10.48
CA VAL A 55 16.79 13.87 -10.32
C VAL A 55 15.57 13.35 -11.07
N SER A 56 15.75 12.26 -11.82
CA SER A 56 14.65 11.54 -12.45
C SER A 56 13.84 10.79 -11.38
N VAL A 57 12.54 11.09 -11.29
CA VAL A 57 11.62 10.35 -10.42
C VAL A 57 11.18 9.08 -11.15
N PHE A 58 11.54 7.92 -10.60
CA PHE A 58 11.10 6.62 -11.14
C PHE A 58 9.78 6.21 -10.50
N THR A 59 8.66 6.43 -11.18
CA THR A 59 7.31 6.04 -10.70
C THR A 59 7.06 4.53 -10.75
N ASP A 60 7.89 3.80 -11.49
CA ASP A 60 7.64 2.39 -11.83
C ASP A 60 8.41 1.42 -10.92
N SER A 61 9.20 1.94 -9.98
CA SER A 61 9.97 1.14 -9.02
C SER A 61 9.04 0.45 -8.01
N ALA A 62 9.30 -0.82 -7.72
CA ALA A 62 8.64 -1.49 -6.61
C ALA A 62 9.07 -0.84 -5.29
N ALA A 63 8.11 -0.30 -4.53
CA ALA A 63 8.38 0.30 -3.24
C ALA A 63 9.04 -0.73 -2.31
N SER A 64 10.11 -0.30 -1.63
CA SER A 64 10.88 -1.17 -0.74
C SER A 64 10.80 -0.64 0.69
N ALA A 65 10.22 -1.41 1.60
CA ALA A 65 10.16 -1.03 3.02
C ALA A 65 11.56 -0.94 3.67
N VAL A 66 12.56 -1.63 3.11
CA VAL A 66 13.96 -1.55 3.57
C VAL A 66 14.73 -0.40 2.93
N ASP A 67 14.20 0.21 1.87
CA ASP A 67 14.82 1.34 1.19
C ASP A 67 13.77 2.36 0.67
N PRO A 68 12.95 2.93 1.57
CA PRO A 68 11.74 3.66 1.20
C PRO A 68 12.03 4.98 0.47
N ILE A 69 13.17 5.60 0.74
CA ILE A 69 13.56 6.88 0.11
C ILE A 69 13.98 6.62 -1.34
N VAL A 70 14.98 5.76 -1.56
CA VAL A 70 15.54 5.52 -2.90
C VAL A 70 14.51 4.83 -3.79
N SER A 71 13.76 3.86 -3.27
CA SER A 71 12.69 3.20 -4.05
C SER A 71 11.52 4.13 -4.38
N GLY A 72 11.35 5.23 -3.64
CA GLY A 72 10.41 6.31 -3.93
C GLY A 72 10.97 7.39 -4.86
N GLY A 73 12.21 7.26 -5.35
CA GLY A 73 12.87 8.27 -6.18
C GLY A 73 13.44 9.47 -5.41
N GLY A 74 13.51 9.39 -4.09
CA GLY A 74 14.08 10.41 -3.21
C GLY A 74 15.60 10.37 -3.12
N VAL A 75 16.19 11.40 -2.50
CA VAL A 75 17.64 11.51 -2.26
C VAL A 75 17.92 11.53 -0.76
N PRO A 76 18.41 10.43 -0.17
CA PRO A 76 18.54 10.33 1.29
C PRO A 76 19.65 11.24 1.85
N ILE A 77 19.44 11.75 3.07
CA ILE A 77 20.45 12.47 3.85
C ILE A 77 21.01 11.52 4.90
N SER A 78 22.28 11.17 4.73
CA SER A 78 23.01 10.28 5.64
C SER A 78 23.75 11.05 6.74
N GLY A 79 24.00 10.42 7.90
CA GLY A 79 24.77 11.00 8.99
C GLY A 79 24.08 12.13 9.78
N ALA A 80 22.77 12.30 9.66
CA ALA A 80 22.01 13.25 10.46
C ALA A 80 21.89 12.77 11.92
N ARG A 81 21.84 13.71 12.87
CA ARG A 81 21.45 13.45 14.25
C ARG A 81 19.95 13.64 14.39
N VAL A 82 19.24 12.56 14.66
CA VAL A 82 17.79 12.55 14.84
C VAL A 82 17.46 12.26 16.30
N THR A 83 16.77 13.17 16.97
CA THR A 83 16.39 13.05 18.37
C THR A 83 14.89 13.26 18.55
N VAL A 84 14.25 12.36 19.26
CA VAL A 84 12.85 12.49 19.72
C VAL A 84 12.86 12.76 21.22
N VAL A 85 12.10 13.76 21.66
CA VAL A 85 11.97 14.16 23.06
C VAL A 85 10.54 13.90 23.53
N GLY A 86 10.42 13.14 24.61
CA GLY A 86 9.17 12.81 25.28
C GLY A 86 8.62 13.94 26.17
N PRO A 87 7.39 13.77 26.68
CA PRO A 87 6.72 14.78 27.51
C PRO A 87 7.40 15.03 28.86
N ASP A 88 8.15 14.06 29.37
CA ASP A 88 8.93 14.09 30.61
C ASP A 88 10.39 14.53 30.40
N GLY A 89 10.76 14.89 29.17
CA GLY A 89 12.12 15.25 28.80
C GLY A 89 13.02 14.06 28.49
N THR A 90 12.52 12.82 28.54
CA THR A 90 13.27 11.66 28.05
C THR A 90 13.57 11.80 26.57
N THR A 91 14.72 11.27 26.13
CA THR A 91 15.17 11.42 24.74
C THR A 91 15.59 10.09 24.15
N ALA A 92 15.13 9.82 22.92
CA ALA A 92 15.71 8.78 22.07
C ALA A 92 16.49 9.44 20.93
N THR A 93 17.73 9.03 20.74
CA THR A 93 18.51 9.34 19.54
C THR A 93 18.41 8.18 18.56
N ALA A 94 17.92 8.44 17.36
CA ALA A 94 17.72 7.40 16.36
C ALA A 94 19.04 7.02 15.65
N ILE A 95 19.14 5.76 15.25
CA ILE A 95 20.29 5.19 14.53
C ILE A 95 19.94 5.09 13.04
N GLU A 96 20.85 5.57 12.18
CA GLU A 96 20.72 5.35 10.73
C GLU A 96 20.87 3.85 10.41
N THR A 97 19.83 3.26 9.83
CA THR A 97 19.76 1.81 9.61
C THR A 97 20.21 1.50 8.18
N ARG A 98 21.51 1.24 8.01
CA ARG A 98 22.06 0.83 6.72
C ARG A 98 22.05 -0.69 6.59
N VAL A 99 21.37 -1.19 5.57
CA VAL A 99 21.39 -2.60 5.21
C VAL A 99 22.42 -2.79 4.11
N SER A 100 23.55 -3.41 4.46
CA SER A 100 24.52 -3.85 3.46
C SER A 100 23.88 -4.94 2.60
N ARG A 101 23.90 -4.73 1.27
CA ARG A 101 23.42 -5.72 0.30
C ARG A 101 24.65 -6.18 -0.48
N ASN A 102 24.94 -7.48 -0.50
CA ASN A 102 26.11 -8.04 -1.19
C ASN A 102 26.17 -7.54 -2.64
N GLY A 103 27.13 -6.67 -2.94
CA GLY A 103 27.35 -6.12 -4.29
C GLY A 103 26.35 -5.05 -4.76
N ALA A 104 25.41 -4.59 -3.92
CA ALA A 104 24.50 -3.50 -4.26
C ALA A 104 24.76 -2.26 -3.39
N ALA A 105 24.25 -1.10 -3.83
CA ALA A 105 24.29 0.11 -3.01
C ALA A 105 23.62 -0.14 -1.64
N PRO A 106 24.17 0.38 -0.54
CA PRO A 106 23.61 0.20 0.79
C PRO A 106 22.17 0.75 0.84
N ALA A 107 21.23 -0.13 1.20
CA ALA A 107 19.83 0.21 1.35
C ALA A 107 19.57 0.87 2.72
N GLY A 108 18.54 1.70 2.84
CA GLY A 108 18.16 2.31 4.12
C GLY A 108 18.99 3.52 4.52
N THR A 109 19.80 4.06 3.60
CA THR A 109 20.44 5.37 3.78
C THR A 109 19.35 6.43 4.03
N GLY A 110 19.57 7.31 5.01
CA GLY A 110 18.56 8.32 5.40
C GLY A 110 17.37 7.80 6.21
N VAL A 111 17.36 6.51 6.58
CA VAL A 111 16.34 5.91 7.46
C VAL A 111 16.88 5.82 8.88
N TYR A 112 16.32 6.61 9.79
CA TYR A 112 16.72 6.64 11.19
C TYR A 112 15.68 5.95 12.04
N ARG A 113 16.10 4.99 12.88
CA ARG A 113 15.20 4.20 13.73
C ARG A 113 15.48 4.40 15.20
N PHE A 114 14.43 4.28 16.00
CA PHE A 114 14.52 4.20 17.46
C PHE A 114 13.45 3.22 17.96
N VAL A 115 13.59 2.79 19.21
CA VAL A 115 12.76 1.75 19.80
C VAL A 115 11.73 2.37 20.75
N ASN A 116 10.48 1.99 20.56
CA ASN A 116 9.41 2.22 21.50
C ASN A 116 9.36 1.07 22.50
N THR A 117 9.54 1.37 23.78
CA THR A 117 9.56 0.37 24.87
C THR A 117 8.29 0.37 25.71
N ALA A 118 7.20 0.96 25.21
CA ALA A 118 5.90 0.85 25.87
C ALA A 118 5.49 -0.62 26.02
N PRO A 119 4.83 -1.01 27.14
CA PRO A 119 4.47 -2.42 27.40
C PRO A 119 3.64 -3.08 26.28
N ASP A 120 2.81 -2.31 25.59
CA ASP A 120 1.97 -2.78 24.49
C ASP A 120 2.58 -2.57 23.09
N ALA A 121 3.84 -2.09 23.02
CA ALA A 121 4.52 -1.89 21.75
C ALA A 121 4.95 -3.23 21.13
N GLY A 122 4.56 -3.45 19.87
CA GLY A 122 5.07 -4.56 19.06
C GLY A 122 4.74 -5.94 19.61
N ARG A 123 3.50 -6.19 20.05
CA ARG A 123 3.05 -7.55 20.39
C ARG A 123 3.36 -8.51 19.23
N GLY A 124 4.24 -9.48 19.46
CA GLY A 124 4.71 -10.43 18.45
C GLY A 124 5.81 -9.90 17.51
N GLU A 125 6.32 -8.68 17.72
CA GLU A 125 7.47 -8.13 17.01
C GLU A 125 8.75 -8.39 17.80
N GLU A 126 9.79 -8.90 17.13
CA GLU A 126 11.11 -8.99 17.74
C GLU A 126 11.75 -7.61 17.83
N ARG A 127 12.42 -7.36 18.96
CA ARG A 127 13.24 -6.16 19.13
C ARG A 127 14.37 -6.16 18.10
N PRO A 128 14.52 -5.10 17.30
CA PRO A 128 15.65 -4.99 16.38
C PRO A 128 16.98 -5.04 17.13
N PRO A 129 17.98 -5.80 16.65
CA PRO A 129 19.31 -5.84 17.27
C PRO A 129 20.05 -4.50 17.08
N GLY A 130 21.01 -4.22 17.96
CA GLY A 130 21.91 -3.05 17.84
C GLY A 130 21.38 -1.74 18.43
N PHE A 131 20.22 -1.75 19.09
CA PHE A 131 19.66 -0.60 19.80
C PHE A 131 19.96 -0.69 21.29
N GLY A 132 20.50 0.37 21.89
CA GLY A 132 20.71 0.49 23.35
C GLY A 132 19.76 1.51 23.99
N LEU A 133 19.92 1.75 25.30
CA LEU A 133 19.06 2.65 26.08
C LEU A 133 18.96 4.08 25.51
N ALA A 134 20.03 4.59 24.88
CA ALA A 134 20.04 5.92 24.27
C ALA A 134 19.13 6.04 23.03
N ASN A 135 18.65 4.91 22.50
CA ASN A 135 17.81 4.82 21.31
C ASN A 135 16.38 4.39 21.66
N GLU A 136 16.03 4.39 22.95
CA GLU A 136 14.74 3.93 23.46
C GLU A 136 13.92 5.08 24.01
N ILE A 137 12.61 5.01 23.83
CA ILE A 137 11.64 5.91 24.45
C ILE A 137 10.34 5.17 24.68
N VAL A 138 9.59 5.55 25.71
CA VAL A 138 8.21 5.06 25.90
C VAL A 138 7.26 6.00 25.17
N LEU A 139 6.60 5.50 24.13
CA LEU A 139 5.52 6.24 23.46
C LEU A 139 4.21 6.05 24.23
N VAL A 140 3.77 7.10 24.89
CA VAL A 140 2.56 7.14 25.71
C VAL A 140 1.45 7.84 24.92
N PRO A 141 0.33 7.16 24.63
CA PRO A 141 -0.85 7.80 24.04
C PRO A 141 -1.34 9.02 24.83
N GLY A 142 -1.88 10.01 24.12
CA GLY A 142 -2.34 11.28 24.70
C GLY A 142 -1.23 12.27 25.07
N ARG A 143 0.03 12.01 24.69
CA ARG A 143 1.18 12.86 25.02
C ARG A 143 1.81 13.50 23.80
N ARG A 144 2.46 14.64 24.03
CA ARG A 144 3.17 15.43 23.01
C ARG A 144 4.64 15.06 22.96
N TYR A 145 5.17 14.97 21.75
CA TYR A 145 6.57 14.66 21.46
C TYR A 145 7.15 15.74 20.56
N ARG A 146 8.47 15.96 20.69
CA ARG A 146 9.23 16.85 19.81
C ARG A 146 10.23 16.06 18.99
N LEU A 147 10.43 16.46 17.75
CA LEU A 147 11.47 15.93 16.87
C LEU A 147 12.49 17.03 16.60
N ARG A 148 13.77 16.66 16.61
CA ARG A 148 14.88 17.47 16.11
C ARG A 148 15.72 16.64 15.16
N VAL A 149 15.95 17.14 13.96
CA VAL A 149 16.85 16.58 12.95
C VAL A 149 17.94 17.59 12.67
N GLU A 150 19.19 17.21 12.85
CA GLU A 150 20.35 18.03 12.51
C GLU A 150 21.16 17.32 11.45
N THR A 151 21.19 17.89 10.25
CA THR A 151 21.87 17.32 9.09
C THR A 151 23.38 17.61 9.13
N PRO A 152 24.23 16.84 8.41
CA PRO A 152 25.68 17.03 8.44
C PRO A 152 26.17 18.41 8.00
N ASP A 153 25.38 19.13 7.20
CA ASP A 153 25.70 20.50 6.76
C ASP A 153 25.25 21.59 7.75
N GLY A 154 24.76 21.18 8.93
CA GLY A 154 24.37 22.08 10.02
C GLY A 154 22.92 22.58 9.94
N ARG A 155 22.14 22.22 8.91
CA ARG A 155 20.70 22.56 8.89
C ARG A 155 19.95 21.78 9.95
N VAL A 156 19.03 22.46 10.63
CA VAL A 156 18.21 21.92 11.72
C VAL A 156 16.75 21.99 11.31
N THR A 157 16.05 20.87 11.47
CA THR A 157 14.60 20.78 11.32
C THR A 157 13.96 20.37 12.65
N THR A 158 12.90 21.05 13.07
CA THR A 158 12.17 20.71 14.29
C THR A 158 10.66 20.60 14.06
N GLY A 159 9.98 19.84 14.90
CA GLY A 159 8.52 19.73 14.87
C GLY A 159 7.97 19.13 16.15
N GLU A 160 6.65 19.24 16.34
CA GLU A 160 5.95 18.62 17.46
C GLU A 160 4.72 17.84 16.97
N THR A 161 4.44 16.69 17.58
CA THR A 161 3.21 15.91 17.34
C THR A 161 2.55 15.55 18.67
N LEU A 162 1.21 15.45 18.65
CA LEU A 162 0.45 14.83 19.72
C LEU A 162 0.14 13.40 19.30
N VAL A 163 0.50 12.40 20.11
CA VAL A 163 0.00 11.04 19.92
C VAL A 163 -1.43 11.00 20.47
N PRO A 164 -2.47 10.69 19.68
CA PRO A 164 -3.82 10.50 20.18
C PRO A 164 -3.88 9.56 21.38
N GLY A 165 -4.95 9.65 22.17
CA GLY A 165 -5.27 8.63 23.17
C GLY A 165 -5.39 7.25 22.52
N SER A 166 -5.35 6.19 23.33
CA SER A 166 -5.52 4.81 22.86
C SER A 166 -6.42 4.07 23.84
N THR A 167 -7.43 3.40 23.32
CA THR A 167 -7.90 2.14 23.89
C THR A 167 -6.96 1.05 23.34
N LEU A 168 -6.58 0.04 24.11
CA LEU A 168 -5.57 -0.98 23.73
C LEU A 168 -5.76 -1.57 22.32
N PRO A 169 -4.72 -2.15 21.69
CA PRO A 169 -4.75 -2.54 20.29
C PRO A 169 -5.87 -3.55 19.95
N PRO A 170 -6.39 -3.53 18.71
CA PRO A 170 -7.35 -4.51 18.22
C PRO A 170 -6.69 -5.88 18.03
N ASP A 171 -6.95 -6.81 18.95
CA ASP A 171 -6.39 -8.18 18.88
C ASP A 171 -7.19 -9.14 17.97
N ASP A 172 -8.22 -8.67 17.25
CA ASP A 172 -9.01 -9.55 16.38
C ASP A 172 -8.60 -9.47 14.91
N PHE A 173 -7.51 -10.17 14.58
CA PHE A 173 -7.10 -10.46 13.20
C PHE A 173 -7.79 -11.70 12.63
N ARG A 174 -8.86 -12.20 13.24
CA ARG A 174 -9.59 -13.31 12.66
C ARG A 174 -10.13 -12.88 11.30
N ALA A 175 -9.74 -13.62 10.26
CA ALA A 175 -10.28 -13.41 8.93
C ALA A 175 -11.78 -13.69 8.96
N LEU A 176 -12.58 -12.66 8.67
CA LEU A 176 -14.01 -12.78 8.48
C LEU A 176 -14.28 -13.04 7.01
N GLU A 177 -15.19 -13.96 6.70
CA GLU A 177 -15.69 -14.09 5.34
C GLU A 177 -16.51 -12.86 4.97
N PHE A 178 -16.28 -12.32 3.77
CA PHE A 178 -16.96 -11.13 3.27
C PHE A 178 -17.31 -11.32 1.80
N ASN A 179 -18.60 -11.44 1.48
CA ASN A 179 -19.07 -11.51 0.10
C ASN A 179 -19.28 -10.09 -0.44
N ARG A 180 -18.43 -9.67 -1.38
CA ARG A 180 -18.45 -8.30 -1.90
C ARG A 180 -19.76 -7.93 -2.60
N ASP A 181 -20.53 -8.89 -3.08
CA ASP A 181 -21.76 -8.61 -3.85
C ASP A 181 -22.96 -8.35 -2.94
N THR A 182 -22.93 -8.84 -1.70
CA THR A 182 -24.09 -8.81 -0.77
C THR A 182 -23.80 -8.08 0.52
N ASP A 183 -22.55 -8.10 0.97
CA ASP A 183 -22.23 -7.69 2.33
C ASP A 183 -21.90 -6.20 2.40
N THR A 184 -22.11 -5.65 3.59
CA THR A 184 -21.70 -4.28 3.94
C THR A 184 -20.83 -4.34 5.19
N LEU A 185 -19.58 -3.89 5.07
CA LEU A 185 -18.69 -3.78 6.20
C LEU A 185 -19.09 -2.57 7.03
N ARG A 186 -19.55 -2.82 8.26
CA ARG A 186 -19.92 -1.77 9.22
C ARG A 186 -18.88 -1.72 10.33
N LEU A 187 -18.21 -0.60 10.43
CA LEU A 187 -17.15 -0.35 11.42
C LEU A 187 -17.63 0.74 12.38
N ARG A 188 -17.36 0.56 13.67
CA ARG A 188 -17.64 1.55 14.72
C ARG A 188 -16.55 1.49 15.78
N TRP A 189 -16.11 2.63 16.25
CA TRP A 189 -15.10 2.77 17.29
C TRP A 189 -15.46 3.95 18.22
N ASP A 190 -14.70 4.10 19.30
CA ASP A 190 -14.87 5.22 20.22
C ASP A 190 -14.03 6.43 19.81
N ALA A 191 -14.55 7.62 20.14
CA ALA A 191 -13.79 8.86 19.98
C ALA A 191 -12.56 8.84 20.89
N LEU A 192 -11.38 9.16 20.35
CA LEU A 192 -10.12 9.17 21.09
C LEU A 192 -9.66 10.61 21.33
N PRO A 193 -9.35 10.99 22.58
CA PRO A 193 -8.85 12.33 22.88
C PRO A 193 -7.60 12.66 22.06
N GLY A 194 -7.52 13.89 21.55
CA GLY A 194 -6.39 14.36 20.76
C GLY A 194 -6.34 13.87 19.31
N ALA A 195 -7.26 12.99 18.88
CA ALA A 195 -7.42 12.65 17.48
C ALA A 195 -7.97 13.84 16.70
N ARG A 196 -7.36 14.18 15.55
CA ARG A 196 -7.89 15.18 14.63
C ARG A 196 -9.05 14.61 13.80
N THR A 197 -8.87 13.36 13.36
CA THR A 197 -9.76 12.59 12.49
C THR A 197 -9.32 11.13 12.53
N TYR A 198 -10.02 10.26 11.80
CA TYR A 198 -9.70 8.86 11.64
C TYR A 198 -9.33 8.55 10.21
N THR A 199 -8.33 7.69 10.05
CA THR A 199 -8.00 7.08 8.76
C THR A 199 -8.66 5.73 8.66
N LEU A 200 -9.18 5.42 7.48
CA LEU A 200 -9.54 4.07 7.07
C LEU A 200 -8.56 3.67 5.97
N ARG A 201 -7.91 2.53 6.14
CA ARG A 201 -7.02 1.92 5.15
C ARG A 201 -7.48 0.51 4.85
N ILE A 202 -7.57 0.15 3.57
CA ILE A 202 -7.81 -1.21 3.12
C ILE A 202 -6.66 -1.60 2.20
N ASP A 203 -5.90 -2.63 2.57
CA ASP A 203 -4.86 -3.16 1.71
C ASP A 203 -5.52 -3.88 0.53
N THR A 204 -5.23 -3.45 -0.70
CA THR A 204 -5.76 -4.06 -1.93
C THR A 204 -4.62 -4.50 -2.83
N PRO A 205 -4.88 -5.43 -3.78
CA PRO A 205 -3.88 -5.86 -4.75
C PRO A 205 -3.29 -4.73 -5.58
N TYR A 206 -4.01 -3.61 -5.74
CA TYR A 206 -3.59 -2.45 -6.52
C TYR A 206 -2.92 -1.35 -5.68
N GLY A 207 -2.70 -1.61 -4.39
CA GLY A 207 -2.25 -0.62 -3.41
C GLY A 207 -3.32 -0.32 -2.36
N ALA A 208 -2.97 0.45 -1.34
CA ALA A 208 -3.90 0.76 -0.27
C ALA A 208 -5.01 1.70 -0.75
N PHE A 209 -6.27 1.31 -0.53
CA PHE A 209 -7.39 2.25 -0.53
C PHE A 209 -7.36 3.00 0.80
N PHE A 210 -7.48 4.33 0.76
CA PHE A 210 -7.33 5.17 1.94
C PHE A 210 -8.31 6.33 1.92
N MET A 211 -8.91 6.63 3.08
CA MET A 211 -9.76 7.81 3.26
C MET A 211 -9.71 8.32 4.71
N PHE A 212 -10.14 9.57 4.89
CA PHE A 212 -10.37 10.15 6.21
C PHE A 212 -11.86 10.16 6.57
N SER A 213 -12.17 10.01 7.85
CA SER A 213 -13.51 10.11 8.42
C SER A 213 -13.47 10.96 9.69
N ASP A 214 -14.31 11.98 9.76
CA ASP A 214 -14.58 12.77 10.97
C ASP A 214 -15.63 12.11 11.89
N SER A 215 -16.30 11.06 11.41
CA SER A 215 -17.19 10.20 12.18
C SER A 215 -16.44 9.04 12.84
N THR A 216 -17.04 8.46 13.89
CA THR A 216 -16.56 7.25 14.58
C THR A 216 -17.24 5.97 14.09
N SER A 217 -17.90 6.03 12.94
CA SER A 217 -18.48 4.88 12.27
C SER A 217 -18.46 5.06 10.76
N VAL A 218 -18.27 3.97 10.03
CA VAL A 218 -18.28 3.93 8.57
C VAL A 218 -18.99 2.66 8.10
N SER A 219 -19.76 2.78 7.01
CA SER A 219 -20.35 1.63 6.31
C SER A 219 -19.83 1.60 4.88
N LEU A 220 -19.20 0.49 4.48
CA LEU A 220 -18.65 0.28 3.15
C LEU A 220 -19.39 -0.89 2.51
N THR A 221 -20.05 -0.65 1.38
CA THR A 221 -20.62 -1.74 0.60
C THR A 221 -19.50 -2.55 -0.04
N GLY A 222 -19.71 -3.86 -0.21
CA GLY A 222 -18.74 -4.68 -0.93
C GLY A 222 -18.55 -4.26 -2.40
N GLU A 223 -19.56 -3.58 -2.96
CA GLU A 223 -19.52 -2.93 -4.29
C GLU A 223 -18.71 -1.63 -4.35
N LEU A 224 -18.08 -1.19 -3.25
CA LEU A 224 -17.29 0.04 -3.20
C LEU A 224 -16.19 0.04 -4.28
N ARG A 225 -16.13 1.14 -5.05
CA ARG A 225 -15.15 1.37 -6.13
C ARG A 225 -14.15 2.45 -5.71
N ASN A 226 -12.89 2.28 -6.09
CA ASN A 226 -11.86 3.29 -5.86
C ASN A 226 -11.94 4.38 -6.95
N LEU A 227 -12.57 5.51 -6.61
CA LEU A 227 -12.75 6.64 -7.54
C LEU A 227 -11.45 7.39 -7.88
N PHE A 228 -10.35 7.11 -7.18
CA PHE A 228 -9.06 7.76 -7.37
C PHE A 228 -8.11 6.97 -8.28
N ALA A 229 -8.55 5.87 -8.87
CA ALA A 229 -7.78 5.05 -9.78
C ALA A 229 -8.40 5.01 -11.18
N ASP A 230 -7.56 4.99 -12.22
CA ASP A 230 -7.97 5.17 -13.63
C ASP A 230 -9.05 4.18 -14.11
N ARG A 231 -9.10 2.98 -13.53
CA ARG A 231 -10.03 1.90 -13.91
C ARG A 231 -11.15 1.66 -12.90
N LEU A 232 -11.28 2.51 -11.89
CA LEU A 232 -12.29 2.38 -10.84
C LEU A 232 -12.39 0.94 -10.29
N PRO A 233 -11.27 0.29 -9.91
CA PRO A 233 -11.31 -1.07 -9.41
C PRO A 233 -12.19 -1.15 -8.15
N ARG A 234 -12.79 -2.32 -7.92
CA ARG A 234 -13.43 -2.61 -6.64
C ARG A 234 -12.38 -2.49 -5.53
N VAL A 235 -12.77 -1.95 -4.39
CA VAL A 235 -11.92 -1.93 -3.19
C VAL A 235 -11.80 -3.33 -2.62
N PHE A 236 -12.89 -4.10 -2.65
CA PHE A 236 -12.93 -5.49 -2.19
C PHE A 236 -12.74 -6.46 -3.38
N GLN A 237 -11.57 -7.12 -3.41
CA GLN A 237 -11.14 -8.01 -4.48
C GLN A 237 -11.34 -9.48 -4.08
N ALA A 238 -12.21 -10.21 -4.78
CA ALA A 238 -12.46 -11.61 -4.48
C ALA A 238 -11.18 -12.47 -4.61
N GLY A 239 -11.00 -13.42 -3.70
CA GLY A 239 -9.83 -14.29 -3.63
C GLY A 239 -8.68 -13.77 -2.78
N PHE A 240 -8.79 -12.56 -2.22
CA PHE A 240 -7.78 -11.92 -1.38
C PHE A 240 -8.22 -11.81 0.09
N THR A 241 -7.25 -11.88 1.01
CA THR A 241 -7.46 -11.61 2.44
C THR A 241 -7.10 -10.17 2.76
N GLN A 242 -8.01 -9.22 2.58
CA GLN A 242 -7.69 -7.80 2.69
C GLN A 242 -7.73 -7.32 4.14
N ASN A 243 -6.67 -6.64 4.57
CA ASN A 243 -6.61 -6.05 5.90
C ASN A 243 -7.25 -4.67 5.89
N VAL A 244 -8.17 -4.45 6.83
CA VAL A 244 -8.84 -3.19 7.08
C VAL A 244 -8.33 -2.62 8.39
N TRP A 245 -7.87 -1.38 8.34
CA TRP A 245 -7.34 -0.66 9.49
C TRP A 245 -8.11 0.63 9.68
N VAL A 246 -8.47 0.92 10.93
CA VAL A 246 -8.86 2.25 11.35
C VAL A 246 -7.83 2.75 12.33
N ALA A 247 -7.40 4.00 12.18
CA ALA A 247 -6.49 4.63 13.12
C ALA A 247 -6.85 6.08 13.39
N ALA A 248 -6.71 6.49 14.64
CA ALA A 248 -6.74 7.90 15.04
C ALA A 248 -5.42 8.54 14.63
N VAL A 249 -5.50 9.73 14.03
CA VAL A 249 -4.33 10.49 13.59
C VAL A 249 -4.35 11.90 14.14
N ASP A 250 -3.17 12.51 14.27
CA ASP A 250 -3.06 13.91 14.67
C ASP A 250 -3.26 14.88 13.50
N THR A 251 -3.21 16.16 13.83
CA THR A 251 -3.43 17.23 12.85
C THR A 251 -2.29 17.28 11.82
N ASN A 252 -1.05 16.91 12.18
CA ASN A 252 0.08 16.96 11.26
C ASN A 252 0.00 15.87 10.20
N TYR A 253 -0.35 14.64 10.61
CA TYR A 253 -0.61 13.55 9.68
C TYR A 253 -1.78 13.91 8.74
N PHE A 254 -2.91 14.36 9.28
CA PHE A 254 -4.07 14.73 8.48
C PHE A 254 -3.75 15.82 7.45
N ASP A 255 -3.11 16.89 7.89
CA ASP A 255 -2.80 18.03 7.02
C ASP A 255 -1.83 17.67 5.90
N TYR A 256 -0.83 16.83 6.18
CA TYR A 256 0.10 16.35 5.18
C TYR A 256 -0.61 15.55 4.08
N TYR A 257 -1.35 14.50 4.45
CA TYR A 257 -1.96 13.57 3.49
C TYR A 257 -3.20 14.12 2.78
N ARG A 258 -3.90 15.12 3.34
CA ARG A 258 -4.99 15.80 2.63
C ARG A 258 -4.49 16.90 1.71
N SER A 259 -3.29 17.43 1.94
CA SER A 259 -2.75 18.49 1.12
C SER A 259 -2.24 17.91 -0.19
N ALA A 260 -2.85 18.31 -1.30
CA ALA A 260 -2.31 18.07 -2.63
C ALA A 260 -1.41 19.26 -3.00
N ASN A 261 -0.22 18.97 -3.53
CA ASN A 261 0.57 20.01 -4.17
C ASN A 261 -0.13 20.39 -5.47
N ASN A 262 -0.76 21.57 -5.51
CA ASN A 262 -1.51 22.02 -6.67
C ASN A 262 -0.74 23.14 -7.39
N PRO A 263 -0.19 22.86 -8.59
CA PRO A 263 0.64 23.82 -9.31
C PRO A 263 -0.15 25.02 -9.87
N PHE A 264 -1.48 24.93 -9.95
CA PHE A 264 -2.34 25.99 -10.51
C PHE A 264 -2.87 26.95 -9.44
N THR A 265 -3.15 26.45 -8.23
CA THR A 265 -3.60 27.30 -7.11
C THR A 265 -2.43 27.82 -6.27
N GLY A 266 -1.22 27.29 -6.47
CA GLY A 266 -0.05 27.59 -5.64
C GLY A 266 -0.18 27.07 -4.20
N SER A 267 -1.20 26.26 -3.91
CA SER A 267 -1.35 25.65 -2.59
C SER A 267 -0.36 24.50 -2.45
N GLY A 268 0.66 24.73 -1.63
CA GLY A 268 1.67 23.73 -1.28
C GLY A 268 1.22 22.79 -0.16
N ILE A 269 2.09 21.83 0.14
CA ILE A 269 1.95 20.93 1.29
C ILE A 269 1.85 21.76 2.57
N ILE A 270 0.88 21.44 3.44
CA ILE A 270 0.76 22.10 4.74
C ILE A 270 1.89 21.59 5.63
N ASN A 271 2.93 22.40 5.75
CA ASN A 271 4.11 22.09 6.54
C ASN A 271 3.99 22.64 7.97
N ARG A 272 4.34 21.81 8.95
CA ARG A 272 4.44 22.18 10.37
C ARG A 272 5.82 21.94 10.98
N LEU A 273 6.81 21.73 10.12
CA LEU A 273 8.20 21.68 10.52
C LEU A 273 8.82 23.07 10.38
N ASP A 274 9.67 23.41 11.33
CA ASP A 274 10.55 24.57 11.24
C ASP A 274 11.91 24.14 10.67
N GLY A 275 12.50 24.92 9.77
CA GLY A 275 13.80 24.64 9.14
C GLY A 275 13.85 23.48 8.13
N GLY A 276 12.72 22.91 7.74
CA GLY A 276 12.61 21.83 6.74
C GLY A 276 11.19 21.70 6.20
N ILE A 277 10.95 20.70 5.34
CA ILE A 277 9.61 20.36 4.83
C ILE A 277 9.26 18.90 5.13
N GLY A 278 8.00 18.52 4.94
CA GLY A 278 7.49 17.17 5.23
C GLY A 278 6.53 17.19 6.42
N PHE A 279 6.60 16.18 7.29
CA PHE A 279 5.76 16.12 8.48
C PHE A 279 6.34 15.24 9.60
N PHE A 280 6.00 15.61 10.83
CA PHE A 280 6.13 14.79 12.03
C PHE A 280 4.75 14.65 12.64
N GLY A 281 4.13 13.48 12.48
CA GLY A 281 2.76 13.21 12.94
C GLY A 281 2.66 11.93 13.75
N SER A 282 1.43 11.49 14.00
CA SER A 282 1.17 10.27 14.74
C SER A 282 -0.01 9.47 14.16
N TYR A 283 0.04 8.17 14.38
CA TYR A 283 -0.92 7.18 13.87
C TYR A 283 -1.14 6.12 14.96
N VAL A 284 -2.35 6.06 15.51
CA VAL A 284 -2.72 5.14 16.59
C VAL A 284 -3.80 4.20 16.06
N PRO A 285 -3.46 2.93 15.75
CA PRO A 285 -4.44 1.93 15.34
C PRO A 285 -5.54 1.79 16.40
N VAL A 286 -6.80 1.88 15.98
CA VAL A 286 -7.98 1.70 16.85
C VAL A 286 -8.75 0.42 16.51
N MET A 287 -8.66 -0.01 15.26
CA MET A 287 -9.31 -1.22 14.77
C MET A 287 -8.48 -1.86 13.66
N ALA A 288 -8.43 -3.18 13.65
CA ALA A 288 -7.87 -4.00 12.59
C ALA A 288 -8.84 -5.16 12.33
N ARG A 289 -9.06 -5.52 11.07
CA ARG A 289 -9.83 -6.68 10.63
C ARG A 289 -9.16 -7.30 9.42
N ALA A 290 -9.15 -8.62 9.33
CA ALA A 290 -8.83 -9.31 8.09
C ALA A 290 -10.14 -9.75 7.44
N LEU A 291 -10.30 -9.51 6.14
CA LEU A 291 -11.47 -9.91 5.37
C LEU A 291 -11.05 -10.90 4.29
N PHE A 292 -11.55 -12.13 4.37
CA PHE A 292 -11.47 -13.07 3.28
C PHE A 292 -12.56 -12.76 2.26
N VAL A 293 -12.18 -12.05 1.19
CA VAL A 293 -13.15 -11.52 0.24
C VAL A 293 -13.55 -12.59 -0.77
N ARG A 294 -14.86 -12.80 -0.93
CA ARG A 294 -15.49 -13.64 -1.96
C ARG A 294 -16.39 -12.80 -2.86
N ALA A 295 -16.83 -13.42 -3.95
CA ALA A 295 -17.96 -12.97 -4.75
C ALA A 295 -18.91 -14.15 -4.99
N SER A 296 -20.15 -13.83 -5.35
CA SER A 296 -21.12 -14.78 -5.84
C SER A 296 -20.77 -15.18 -7.28
N ASN A 297 -21.31 -16.32 -7.72
CA ASN A 297 -21.10 -16.78 -9.10
C ASN A 297 -22.19 -16.16 -9.98
N HIS A 298 -21.81 -15.28 -10.91
CA HIS A 298 -22.71 -14.66 -11.88
C HIS A 298 -22.41 -15.10 -13.31
N ASP A 299 -21.18 -15.52 -13.58
CA ASP A 299 -20.72 -16.00 -14.88
C ASP A 299 -20.57 -17.53 -14.90
N PRO A 300 -20.82 -18.20 -16.05
CA PRO A 300 -20.51 -19.63 -16.19
C PRO A 300 -19.08 -20.02 -15.84
N VAL A 301 -18.10 -19.11 -15.96
CA VAL A 301 -16.71 -19.35 -15.55
C VAL A 301 -16.50 -19.19 -14.04
N ASP A 302 -17.42 -18.53 -13.33
CA ASP A 302 -17.28 -18.35 -11.89
C ASP A 302 -17.44 -19.68 -11.15
N GLY A 303 -16.55 -19.97 -10.21
CA GLY A 303 -16.71 -21.11 -9.33
C GLY A 303 -15.42 -21.72 -8.83
N ARG A 304 -15.56 -22.89 -8.19
CA ARG A 304 -14.46 -23.66 -7.63
C ARG A 304 -14.05 -24.76 -8.60
N TYR A 305 -12.80 -24.75 -9.03
CA TYR A 305 -12.18 -25.77 -9.83
C TYR A 305 -11.12 -26.52 -9.05
N VAL A 306 -10.97 -27.82 -9.35
CA VAL A 306 -10.04 -28.71 -8.66
C VAL A 306 -9.20 -29.44 -9.69
N SER A 307 -7.88 -29.45 -9.49
CA SER A 307 -6.96 -30.31 -10.22
C SER A 307 -6.38 -31.34 -9.26
N ALA A 308 -6.51 -32.62 -9.60
CA ALA A 308 -5.84 -33.69 -8.85
C ALA A 308 -4.34 -33.69 -9.18
N SER A 309 -3.51 -33.87 -8.17
CA SER A 309 -2.07 -34.11 -8.33
C SER A 309 -1.61 -35.20 -7.36
N PRO A 310 -0.45 -35.84 -7.59
CA PRO A 310 0.12 -36.79 -6.63
C PRO A 310 0.35 -36.19 -5.22
N ALA A 311 0.54 -34.87 -5.12
CA ALA A 311 0.71 -34.15 -3.85
C ALA A 311 -0.62 -33.79 -3.16
N GLY A 312 -1.77 -34.02 -3.82
CA GLY A 312 -3.12 -33.68 -3.34
C GLY A 312 -3.86 -32.75 -4.29
N GLU A 313 -5.01 -32.22 -3.84
CA GLU A 313 -5.85 -31.33 -4.66
C GLU A 313 -5.34 -29.89 -4.69
N GLU A 314 -5.07 -29.39 -5.89
CA GLU A 314 -4.95 -27.96 -6.17
C GLU A 314 -6.35 -27.36 -6.34
N ILE A 315 -6.60 -26.20 -5.74
CA ILE A 315 -7.87 -25.49 -5.87
C ILE A 315 -7.66 -24.15 -6.55
N LEU A 316 -8.45 -23.90 -7.59
CA LEU A 316 -8.57 -22.60 -8.24
C LEU A 316 -10.02 -22.13 -8.11
N ARG A 317 -10.25 -21.00 -7.44
CA ARG A 317 -11.56 -20.34 -7.45
C ARG A 317 -11.47 -19.10 -8.32
N VAL A 318 -12.35 -18.97 -9.31
CA VAL A 318 -12.34 -17.86 -10.28
C VAL A 318 -13.63 -17.07 -10.13
N TRP A 319 -13.51 -15.75 -10.21
CA TRP A 319 -14.61 -14.79 -10.30
C TRP A 319 -14.28 -13.74 -11.37
N LEU A 320 -15.16 -13.58 -12.34
CA LEU A 320 -15.07 -12.51 -13.32
C LEU A 320 -15.67 -11.21 -12.78
N ASP A 321 -15.06 -10.09 -13.13
CA ASP A 321 -15.61 -8.75 -12.96
C ASP A 321 -16.01 -8.19 -14.33
N ALA A 322 -16.25 -6.88 -14.41
CA ALA A 322 -16.73 -6.20 -15.61
C ALA A 322 -16.01 -6.61 -16.91
N ARG A 323 -16.80 -6.75 -17.98
CA ARG A 323 -16.33 -6.99 -19.35
C ARG A 323 -16.19 -5.66 -20.08
N GLY A 324 -15.04 -5.43 -20.71
CA GLY A 324 -14.79 -4.30 -21.61
C GLY A 324 -14.07 -4.76 -22.87
N ASN A 325 -14.55 -4.36 -24.05
CA ASN A 325 -13.93 -4.67 -25.35
C ASN A 325 -13.62 -6.17 -25.58
N GLY A 326 -14.48 -7.07 -25.09
CA GLY A 326 -14.29 -8.51 -25.22
C GLY A 326 -13.30 -9.14 -24.23
N VAL A 327 -12.78 -8.36 -23.28
CA VAL A 327 -11.92 -8.82 -22.19
C VAL A 327 -12.66 -8.64 -20.86
N ALA A 328 -12.75 -9.70 -20.06
CA ALA A 328 -13.23 -9.64 -18.68
C ALA A 328 -12.02 -9.53 -17.74
N GLU A 329 -12.10 -8.69 -16.72
CA GLU A 329 -11.16 -8.78 -15.60
C GLU A 329 -11.47 -10.02 -14.77
N ALA A 330 -10.44 -10.76 -14.37
CA ALA A 330 -10.56 -11.97 -13.57
C ALA A 330 -9.85 -11.80 -12.23
N THR A 331 -10.51 -12.28 -11.19
CA THR A 331 -9.96 -12.41 -9.85
C THR A 331 -10.04 -13.86 -9.43
N ALA A 332 -9.06 -14.33 -8.66
CA ALA A 332 -9.05 -15.73 -8.26
C ALA A 332 -8.35 -15.96 -6.93
N ALA A 333 -8.64 -17.11 -6.33
CA ALA A 333 -7.91 -17.68 -5.21
C ALA A 333 -7.32 -19.02 -5.64
N TYR A 334 -6.00 -19.15 -5.57
CA TYR A 334 -5.27 -20.36 -5.90
C TYR A 334 -4.63 -20.97 -4.66
N ARG A 335 -4.87 -22.24 -4.39
CA ARG A 335 -4.37 -22.95 -3.21
C ARG A 335 -3.67 -24.23 -3.64
N LEU A 336 -2.42 -24.38 -3.19
CA LEU A 336 -1.63 -25.59 -3.37
C LEU A 336 -2.04 -26.68 -2.37
N PRO A 337 -1.77 -27.96 -2.65
CA PRO A 337 -2.04 -29.04 -1.71
C PRO A 337 -1.25 -28.81 -0.41
N GLY A 338 -1.95 -28.72 0.72
CA GLY A 338 -1.34 -28.47 2.03
C GLY A 338 -0.68 -27.09 2.21
N GLY A 339 -0.80 -26.20 1.22
CA GLY A 339 -0.17 -24.88 1.23
C GLY A 339 -1.14 -23.73 1.47
N ASP A 340 -0.57 -22.53 1.54
CA ASP A 340 -1.32 -21.29 1.68
C ASP A 340 -2.17 -20.99 0.43
N GLN A 341 -3.20 -20.17 0.64
CA GLN A 341 -3.97 -19.60 -0.46
C GLN A 341 -3.34 -18.30 -0.93
N TYR A 342 -3.22 -18.15 -2.24
CA TYR A 342 -2.75 -16.95 -2.90
C TYR A 342 -3.87 -16.28 -3.69
N GLY A 343 -3.94 -14.96 -3.59
CA GLY A 343 -4.80 -14.17 -4.45
C GLY A 343 -4.21 -14.04 -5.85
N CYS A 344 -5.08 -14.01 -6.85
CA CYS A 344 -4.73 -13.94 -8.26
C CYS A 344 -5.48 -12.81 -8.96
N LEU A 345 -4.80 -12.12 -9.86
CA LEU A 345 -5.38 -11.14 -10.78
C LEU A 345 -5.15 -11.58 -12.22
N GLY A 346 -6.05 -11.21 -13.12
CA GLY A 346 -5.91 -11.61 -14.50
C GLY A 346 -7.03 -11.15 -15.41
N THR A 347 -7.15 -11.83 -16.54
CA THR A 347 -8.14 -11.52 -17.58
C THR A 347 -8.67 -12.80 -18.23
N LEU A 348 -9.90 -12.74 -18.72
CA LEU A 348 -10.48 -13.70 -19.64
C LEU A 348 -10.76 -13.01 -20.97
N GLN A 349 -10.16 -13.49 -22.07
CA GLN A 349 -10.42 -13.00 -23.42
C GLN A 349 -10.90 -14.15 -24.32
N GLY A 350 -12.18 -14.13 -24.70
CA GLY A 350 -12.82 -15.31 -25.28
C GLY A 350 -12.79 -16.45 -24.26
N ASP A 351 -12.10 -17.54 -24.61
CA ASP A 351 -11.89 -18.70 -23.74
C ASP A 351 -10.52 -18.70 -23.06
N GLU A 352 -9.64 -17.73 -23.37
CA GLU A 352 -8.28 -17.67 -22.84
C GLU A 352 -8.25 -16.97 -21.48
N LEU A 353 -7.91 -17.74 -20.44
CA LEU A 353 -7.78 -17.28 -19.07
C LEU A 353 -6.30 -17.09 -18.72
N HIS A 354 -5.94 -15.87 -18.34
CA HIS A 354 -4.60 -15.52 -17.88
C HIS A 354 -4.68 -15.04 -16.44
N LEU A 355 -4.04 -15.73 -15.50
CA LEU A 355 -3.98 -15.33 -14.09
C LEU A 355 -2.53 -15.21 -13.61
N ARG A 356 -2.30 -14.27 -12.71
CA ARG A 356 -1.04 -14.05 -12.00
C ARG A 356 -1.28 -14.19 -10.51
N THR A 357 -0.60 -15.16 -9.91
CA THR A 357 -0.58 -15.38 -8.47
C THR A 357 0.40 -14.42 -7.82
N LEU A 358 -0.05 -13.69 -6.80
CA LEU A 358 0.72 -12.59 -6.20
C LEU A 358 1.40 -12.98 -4.89
N ASP A 359 2.60 -12.43 -4.66
CA ASP A 359 3.30 -12.41 -3.36
C ASP A 359 2.63 -11.37 -2.46
N PRO A 360 2.35 -11.68 -1.18
CA PRO A 360 1.12 -11.31 -0.47
C PRO A 360 0.52 -9.96 -0.90
N GLN A 361 -0.34 -10.01 -1.93
CA GLN A 361 -1.14 -8.88 -2.46
C GLN A 361 -0.39 -7.79 -3.24
N ASP A 362 0.87 -7.97 -3.61
CA ASP A 362 1.59 -7.02 -4.45
C ASP A 362 1.47 -7.41 -5.93
N TYR A 363 0.67 -6.67 -6.71
CA TYR A 363 0.52 -6.93 -8.16
C TYR A 363 1.83 -6.87 -8.94
N ARG A 364 2.88 -6.22 -8.38
CA ARG A 364 4.21 -6.11 -8.99
C ARG A 364 5.07 -7.35 -8.73
N ARG A 365 4.68 -8.20 -7.77
CA ARG A 365 5.41 -9.41 -7.38
C ARG A 365 4.61 -10.65 -7.75
N VAL A 366 4.88 -11.16 -8.95
CA VAL A 366 4.25 -12.37 -9.48
C VAL A 366 5.02 -13.59 -9.01
N LEU A 367 4.37 -14.46 -8.22
CA LEU A 367 4.91 -15.76 -7.81
C LEU A 367 4.73 -16.81 -8.91
N ARG A 368 3.56 -16.81 -9.54
CA ARG A 368 3.16 -17.79 -10.55
C ARG A 368 2.24 -17.18 -11.61
N THR A 369 2.19 -17.85 -12.76
CA THR A 369 1.26 -17.62 -13.86
C THR A 369 0.42 -18.87 -14.07
N ILE A 370 -0.86 -18.69 -14.38
CA ILE A 370 -1.80 -19.74 -14.75
C ILE A 370 -2.43 -19.28 -16.06
N ASP A 371 -1.97 -19.85 -17.17
CA ASP A 371 -2.42 -19.51 -18.51
C ASP A 371 -3.16 -20.71 -19.09
N GLY A 372 -4.44 -20.57 -19.42
CA GLY A 372 -5.25 -21.71 -19.84
C GLY A 372 -6.43 -21.36 -20.72
N VAL A 373 -7.14 -22.41 -21.15
CA VAL A 373 -8.36 -22.30 -21.95
C VAL A 373 -9.53 -22.87 -21.17
N VAL A 374 -10.58 -22.08 -21.01
CA VAL A 374 -11.84 -22.48 -20.39
C VAL A 374 -12.70 -23.21 -21.43
N ARG A 375 -13.15 -24.41 -21.11
CA ARG A 375 -14.08 -25.19 -21.93
C ARG A 375 -15.13 -25.81 -21.02
N ASN A 376 -16.34 -25.23 -21.03
CA ASN A 376 -17.41 -25.62 -20.13
C ASN A 376 -16.92 -25.57 -18.66
N ASP A 377 -17.07 -26.68 -17.94
CA ASP A 377 -16.65 -26.85 -16.56
C ASP A 377 -15.18 -27.27 -16.40
N THR A 378 -14.32 -27.03 -17.39
CA THR A 378 -12.90 -27.41 -17.33
C THR A 378 -11.99 -26.27 -17.76
N ILE A 379 -10.90 -26.07 -17.03
CA ILE A 379 -9.81 -25.15 -17.39
C ILE A 379 -8.56 -26.00 -17.65
N PHE A 380 -8.09 -25.97 -18.90
CA PHE A 380 -6.81 -26.58 -19.30
C PHE A 380 -5.73 -25.51 -19.18
N ALA A 381 -4.91 -25.57 -18.14
CA ALA A 381 -3.96 -24.49 -17.83
C ALA A 381 -2.53 -24.98 -17.72
N ARG A 382 -1.58 -24.15 -18.15
CA ARG A 382 -0.17 -24.25 -17.80
C ARG A 382 0.08 -23.42 -16.57
N VAL A 383 0.70 -24.01 -15.55
CA VAL A 383 1.11 -23.30 -14.33
C VAL A 383 2.63 -23.17 -14.32
N ALA A 384 3.16 -21.95 -14.18
CA ALA A 384 4.61 -21.69 -14.15
C ALA A 384 5.00 -20.66 -13.09
N GLY A 385 6.12 -20.83 -12.38
CA GLY A 385 6.59 -19.86 -11.37
C GLY A 385 7.64 -20.37 -10.37
N LEU A 386 8.03 -19.50 -9.43
CA LEU A 386 9.29 -19.56 -8.63
C LEU A 386 9.31 -20.56 -7.46
N VAL A 387 8.17 -21.08 -6.99
CA VAL A 387 8.10 -21.83 -5.71
C VAL A 387 8.10 -23.36 -5.90
N SER A 388 8.58 -23.87 -7.04
CA SER A 388 8.90 -25.30 -7.20
C SER A 388 9.69 -25.50 -8.48
N THR A 389 10.94 -25.93 -8.35
CA THR A 389 11.76 -26.44 -9.46
C THR A 389 11.23 -27.76 -10.03
N ASN A 390 10.11 -28.28 -9.54
CA ASN A 390 9.72 -29.67 -9.78
C ASN A 390 8.46 -29.90 -10.62
N ASP A 391 7.69 -28.89 -11.05
CA ASP A 391 6.69 -29.14 -12.12
C ASP A 391 6.05 -27.87 -12.73
N PRO A 392 6.66 -27.17 -13.71
CA PRO A 392 5.89 -26.38 -14.67
C PRO A 392 5.06 -27.35 -15.52
N GLY A 393 3.87 -27.70 -15.04
CA GLY A 393 3.05 -28.74 -15.62
C GLY A 393 1.72 -28.23 -16.14
N THR A 394 1.20 -28.92 -17.16
CA THR A 394 -0.21 -28.79 -17.55
C THR A 394 -1.09 -29.30 -16.42
N ARG A 395 -2.14 -28.56 -16.12
CA ARG A 395 -3.17 -28.86 -15.12
C ARG A 395 -4.52 -28.88 -15.80
N VAL A 396 -5.38 -29.78 -15.33
CA VAL A 396 -6.78 -29.86 -15.76
C VAL A 396 -7.62 -29.60 -14.53
N PHE A 397 -8.13 -28.38 -14.43
CA PHE A 397 -8.99 -27.97 -13.33
C PHE A 397 -10.44 -28.23 -13.72
N VAL A 398 -11.12 -29.12 -12.99
CA VAL A 398 -12.53 -29.45 -13.22
C VAL A 398 -13.40 -28.74 -12.20
N LYS A 399 -14.44 -28.05 -12.66
CA LYS A 399 -15.40 -27.33 -11.84
C LYS A 399 -16.11 -28.31 -10.91
N ARG A 400 -16.20 -27.96 -9.64
CA ARG A 400 -16.98 -28.68 -8.64
C ARG A 400 -18.17 -27.81 -8.28
N ALA A 401 -19.33 -28.43 -8.14
CA ALA A 401 -20.48 -27.77 -7.53
C ALA A 401 -20.05 -27.15 -6.20
N ALA A 402 -20.53 -25.94 -5.92
CA ALA A 402 -20.36 -25.37 -4.60
C ALA A 402 -20.98 -26.35 -3.60
N PRO A 403 -20.29 -26.72 -2.50
CA PRO A 403 -20.97 -27.44 -1.43
C PRO A 403 -22.15 -26.58 -1.00
N ASP A 404 -23.32 -27.19 -0.87
CA ASP A 404 -24.54 -26.53 -0.41
C ASP A 404 -24.32 -26.06 1.03
N THR A 405 -23.93 -24.79 1.22
CA THR A 405 -23.64 -24.21 2.54
C THR A 405 -24.91 -23.70 3.24
N SER A 406 -26.10 -24.15 2.83
CA SER A 406 -27.37 -23.73 3.42
C SER A 406 -27.67 -24.28 4.83
N SER A 407 -26.77 -25.06 5.46
CA SER A 407 -27.12 -25.76 6.71
C SER A 407 -26.36 -25.41 7.99
N THR A 408 -25.51 -24.39 8.05
CA THR A 408 -24.91 -23.99 9.36
C THR A 408 -24.59 -22.50 9.41
N LEU A 409 -25.51 -21.72 9.99
CA LEU A 409 -25.30 -20.56 10.88
C LEU A 409 -26.69 -19.99 11.26
N ARG A 410 -27.18 -20.39 12.44
CA ARG A 410 -28.09 -19.60 13.27
C ARG A 410 -27.26 -18.98 14.38
#